data_AF-A0A9C6SXD8-F1
#
_entry.id   AF-A0A9C6SXD8-F1
#
_cell.length_a   1.000
_cell.length_b   1.000
_cell.length_c   1.000
_cell.angle_alpha   90.00
_cell.angle_beta   90.00
_cell.angle_gamma   90.00
#
_symmetry.space_group_name_H-M   'P 1'
#
loop_
_entity.id
_entity.type
_entity.pdbx_description
1 polymer ?
#
loop_
_entity_poly.entity_id
_entity_poly.type
_entity_poly.pdbx_seq_one_letter_code
_entity_poly.pdbx_strand_id
1 'polypeptide(L)'
;MQCLLLILCIIHMIVTSETTDEERVKELVRDWAPLVWLAPGELFLPLGVPEFLDNMQSDDDYLRTRVDVEVLLRNRSSFLYGRKPGGTVPVYAVIKNCIVPDVSTDVISLKTARDERKSRRKGDETLIASRNVQIDDFGSSMILTNDLPGKIWKGDGKQSLEMVALKIKIETFENILRKHGDFEKKKKKGNKSRKLHFHVTYWMFYPFSEGKAVCVLDLGFFGSWPIPTVGGICLGILKEYGNHVGDWEHMSLYFKDANYPSAMYVSAHDAGAFYRYDLRSGTFVYESQETRKGIFQKPIFPERVFTAGGSHPILFSARGSHGLWTAPGKHKFVRLPRLYDESGFGTAWPTWKKMELLLKEDNNILPSWMTFRGKWGNPRSNCHPLARLGFNICEFVDGPTGIPMKQSNFRC
;
A
#
# COMPACT_ATOMS: atom_id res chain seq x y z
N MET A 1 13.50 22.60 -43.64
CA MET A 1 13.77 23.44 -42.44
C MET A 1 12.57 23.56 -41.51
N GLN A 2 11.40 24.02 -41.98
CA GLN A 2 10.23 24.29 -41.13
C GLN A 2 9.59 23.03 -40.48
N CYS A 3 9.49 21.91 -41.21
CA CYS A 3 9.03 20.64 -40.61
C CYS A 3 10.00 20.07 -39.57
N LEU A 4 11.32 20.26 -39.76
CA LEU A 4 12.32 19.78 -38.80
C LEU A 4 12.23 20.55 -37.48
N LEU A 5 12.04 21.88 -37.55
CA LEU A 5 11.82 22.74 -36.39
C LEU A 5 10.53 22.36 -35.64
N LEU A 6 9.43 22.08 -36.35
CA LEU A 6 8.18 21.64 -35.74
C LEU A 6 8.33 20.28 -35.03
N ILE A 7 9.00 19.32 -35.66
CA ILE A 7 9.27 18.01 -35.04
C ILE A 7 10.13 18.17 -33.78
N LEU A 8 11.19 18.98 -33.84
CA LEU A 8 12.04 19.26 -32.69
C LEU A 8 11.27 19.93 -31.54
N CYS A 9 10.38 20.89 -31.84
CA CYS A 9 9.52 21.52 -30.84
C CYS A 9 8.55 20.52 -30.19
N ILE A 10 7.94 19.62 -30.98
CA ILE A 10 7.03 18.59 -30.47
C ILE A 10 7.80 17.61 -29.57
N ILE A 11 8.96 17.12 -30.01
CA ILE A 11 9.81 16.24 -29.21
C ILE A 11 10.20 16.93 -27.90
N HIS A 12 10.61 18.19 -27.95
CA HIS A 12 10.97 18.95 -26.75
C HIS A 12 9.77 19.12 -25.80
N MET A 13 8.57 19.40 -26.32
CA MET A 13 7.35 19.48 -25.52
C MET A 13 6.96 18.14 -24.88
N ILE A 14 7.13 17.02 -25.59
CA ILE A 14 6.86 15.68 -25.05
C ILE A 14 7.86 15.34 -23.95
N VAL A 15 9.17 15.50 -24.21
CA VAL A 15 10.22 15.22 -23.23
C VAL A 15 10.06 16.08 -21.98
N THR A 16 9.73 17.37 -22.13
CA THR A 16 9.48 18.25 -20.98
C THR A 16 8.21 17.87 -20.21
N SER A 17 7.17 17.36 -20.87
CA SER A 17 5.97 16.86 -20.19
C SER A 17 6.24 15.57 -19.42
N GLU A 18 7.05 14.66 -19.96
CA GLU A 18 7.37 13.39 -19.30
C GLU A 18 8.26 13.61 -18.06
N THR A 19 9.26 14.50 -18.17
CA THR A 19 10.11 14.84 -17.02
C THR A 19 9.35 15.53 -15.90
N THR A 20 8.37 16.37 -16.23
CA THR A 20 7.53 17.04 -15.21
C THR A 20 6.56 16.08 -14.51
N ASP A 21 6.01 15.10 -15.22
CA ASP A 21 5.19 14.06 -14.61
C ASP A 21 6.03 13.14 -13.70
N GLU A 22 7.24 12.77 -14.13
CA GLU A 22 8.16 11.95 -13.34
C GLU A 22 8.56 12.63 -12.02
N GLU A 23 8.96 13.91 -12.06
CA GLU A 23 9.31 14.65 -10.85
C GLU A 23 8.11 14.78 -9.90
N ARG A 24 6.92 15.01 -10.43
CA ARG A 24 5.71 15.05 -9.62
C ARG A 24 5.37 13.71 -8.97
N VAL A 25 5.58 12.59 -9.65
CA VAL A 25 5.44 11.25 -9.04
C VAL A 25 6.43 11.09 -7.89
N LYS A 26 7.70 11.49 -8.08
CA LYS A 26 8.72 11.42 -7.03
C LYS A 26 8.37 12.29 -5.82
N GLU A 27 7.82 13.50 -6.04
CA GLU A 27 7.32 14.37 -4.98
C GLU A 27 6.19 13.70 -4.20
N LEU A 28 5.15 13.20 -4.90
CA LEU A 28 4.02 12.52 -4.26
C LEU A 28 4.47 11.30 -3.45
N VAL A 29 5.43 10.52 -3.95
CA VAL A 29 5.99 9.37 -3.25
C VAL A 29 6.69 9.78 -1.96
N ARG A 30 7.38 10.92 -1.92
CA ARG A 30 8.02 11.43 -0.70
C ARG A 30 7.00 12.03 0.26
N ASP A 31 6.04 12.81 -0.24
CA ASP A 31 5.01 13.49 0.55
C ASP A 31 4.06 12.51 1.23
N TRP A 32 3.84 11.34 0.63
CA TRP A 32 2.98 10.29 1.16
C TRP A 32 3.72 9.12 1.81
N ALA A 33 5.04 9.21 1.95
CA ALA A 33 5.83 8.18 2.60
C ALA A 33 5.36 7.98 4.06
N PRO A 34 5.24 6.73 4.55
CA PRO A 34 4.70 6.48 5.88
C PRO A 34 5.61 6.99 7.00
N LEU A 35 5.01 7.41 8.10
CA LEU A 35 5.69 7.53 9.39
C LEU A 35 5.57 6.19 10.11
N VAL A 36 6.68 5.49 10.32
CA VAL A 36 6.68 4.22 11.04
C VAL A 36 7.17 4.44 12.47
N TRP A 37 6.43 3.97 13.46
CA TRP A 37 6.90 3.88 14.84
C TRP A 37 7.44 2.49 15.10
N LEU A 38 8.72 2.39 15.45
CA LEU A 38 9.27 1.16 16.00
C LEU A 38 8.78 0.99 17.44
N ALA A 39 8.44 -0.23 17.84
CA ALA A 39 7.92 -0.50 19.17
C ALA A 39 8.87 0.00 20.30
N PRO A 40 8.33 0.39 21.47
CA PRO A 40 9.14 0.73 22.62
C PRO A 40 10.04 -0.44 23.03
N GLY A 41 11.34 -0.15 23.18
CA GLY A 41 12.33 -1.17 23.54
C GLY A 41 12.72 -2.13 22.42
N GLU A 42 12.39 -1.82 21.15
CA GLU A 42 12.88 -2.58 20.00
C GLU A 42 14.42 -2.67 20.00
N LEU A 43 14.93 -3.90 19.91
CA LEU A 43 16.36 -4.18 19.91
C LEU A 43 16.89 -4.37 18.48
N PHE A 44 16.11 -4.97 17.60
CA PHE A 44 16.47 -5.30 16.23
C PHE A 44 15.96 -4.21 15.29
N LEU A 45 16.78 -3.18 15.11
CA LEU A 45 16.41 -2.00 14.32
C LEU A 45 16.55 -2.28 12.81
N PRO A 46 15.98 -1.44 11.94
CA PRO A 46 16.13 -1.61 10.50
C PRO A 46 17.57 -1.32 10.03
N LEU A 47 17.91 -1.76 8.82
CA LEU A 47 19.22 -1.56 8.19
C LEU A 47 19.09 -1.37 6.68
N GLY A 48 20.07 -0.68 6.08
CA GLY A 48 20.18 -0.65 4.62
C GLY A 48 20.62 -2.01 4.06
N VAL A 49 20.04 -2.39 2.93
CA VAL A 49 20.36 -3.63 2.22
C VAL A 49 21.84 -3.75 1.86
N PRO A 50 22.54 -2.71 1.34
CA PRO A 50 23.96 -2.85 1.03
C PRO A 50 24.81 -3.23 2.25
N GLU A 51 24.61 -2.54 3.39
CA GLU A 51 25.32 -2.84 4.65
C GLU A 51 24.97 -4.25 5.18
N PHE A 52 23.73 -4.69 5.02
CA PHE A 52 23.36 -6.07 5.31
C PHE A 52 24.16 -7.05 4.44
N LEU A 53 24.17 -6.85 3.12
CA LEU A 53 24.78 -7.76 2.15
C LEU A 53 26.30 -7.87 2.29
N ASP A 54 26.99 -6.83 2.78
CA ASP A 54 28.43 -6.91 3.11
C ASP A 54 28.75 -8.05 4.09
N ASN A 55 27.79 -8.39 4.95
CA ASN A 55 27.90 -9.44 5.96
C ASN A 55 27.33 -10.80 5.50
N MET A 56 26.85 -10.89 4.26
CA MET A 56 26.22 -12.09 3.70
C MET A 56 27.09 -12.73 2.62
N GLN A 57 26.90 -14.03 2.43
CA GLN A 57 27.40 -14.79 1.30
C GLN A 57 26.25 -15.52 0.61
N SER A 58 26.25 -15.54 -0.71
CA SER A 58 25.30 -16.34 -1.48
C SER A 58 25.70 -17.81 -1.37
N ASP A 59 24.76 -18.66 -1.01
CA ASP A 59 24.95 -20.11 -0.87
C ASP A 59 23.66 -20.83 -1.25
N ASP A 60 23.70 -21.60 -2.34
CA ASP A 60 22.51 -22.13 -3.02
C ASP A 60 21.45 -21.04 -3.29
N ASP A 61 20.24 -21.23 -2.76
CA ASP A 61 19.11 -20.30 -2.80
C ASP A 61 19.05 -19.36 -1.59
N TYR A 62 20.09 -19.29 -0.74
CA TYR A 62 20.10 -18.52 0.51
C TYR A 62 21.17 -17.42 0.51
N LEU A 63 20.86 -16.31 1.18
CA LEU A 63 21.86 -15.34 1.63
C LEU A 63 22.24 -15.71 3.08
N ARG A 64 23.32 -16.46 3.25
CA ARG A 64 23.78 -16.90 4.58
C ARG A 64 24.69 -15.86 5.22
N THR A 65 24.61 -15.70 6.53
CA THR A 65 25.58 -14.89 7.28
C THR A 65 26.99 -15.47 7.14
N ARG A 66 28.00 -14.61 6.99
CA ARG A 66 29.41 -15.03 6.98
C ARG A 66 29.90 -15.54 8.34
N VAL A 67 29.22 -15.11 9.41
CA VAL A 67 29.47 -15.51 10.80
C VAL A 67 28.24 -16.21 11.33
N ASP A 68 28.44 -17.18 12.22
CA ASP A 68 27.38 -17.89 12.91
C ASP A 68 26.37 -16.93 13.59
N VAL A 69 25.07 -17.23 13.46
CA VAL A 69 23.99 -16.32 13.87
C VAL A 69 23.99 -16.14 15.39
N GLU A 70 24.24 -17.20 16.14
CA GLU A 70 24.28 -17.20 17.59
C GLU A 70 25.46 -16.36 18.11
N VAL A 71 26.60 -16.37 17.41
CA VAL A 71 27.74 -15.46 17.70
C VAL A 71 27.36 -14.01 17.45
N LEU A 72 26.68 -13.72 16.32
CA LEU A 72 26.21 -12.37 16.00
C LEU A 72 25.18 -11.86 17.00
N LEU A 73 24.28 -12.72 17.48
CA LEU A 73 23.26 -12.37 18.48
C LEU A 73 23.89 -12.07 19.85
N ARG A 74 24.98 -12.73 20.24
CA ARG A 74 25.70 -12.41 21.49
C ARG A 74 26.38 -11.04 21.44
N ASN A 75 26.73 -10.57 20.25
CA ASN A 75 27.37 -9.28 20.05
C ASN A 75 26.35 -8.19 19.69
N ARG A 76 25.96 -7.35 20.67
CA ARG A 76 25.00 -6.23 20.46
C ARG A 76 25.46 -5.18 19.43
N SER A 77 26.73 -5.17 19.06
CA SER A 77 27.27 -4.28 18.02
C SER A 77 27.23 -4.91 16.62
N SER A 78 26.74 -6.14 16.48
CA SER A 78 26.62 -6.80 15.18
C SER A 78 25.54 -6.14 14.31
N PHE A 79 25.63 -6.37 13.00
CA PHE A 79 24.67 -5.82 12.04
C PHE A 79 23.23 -6.32 12.25
N LEU A 80 23.03 -7.45 12.97
CA LEU A 80 21.69 -7.97 13.27
C LEU A 80 20.84 -6.99 14.08
N TYR A 81 21.48 -6.12 14.89
CA TYR A 81 20.79 -5.11 15.70
C TYR A 81 20.43 -3.83 14.94
N GLY A 82 20.84 -3.73 13.67
CA GLY A 82 20.51 -2.62 12.78
C GLY A 82 21.00 -1.25 13.27
N ARG A 83 20.34 -0.19 12.81
CA ARG A 83 20.67 1.21 13.14
C ARG A 83 19.42 2.00 13.49
N LYS A 84 19.57 2.98 14.39
CA LYS A 84 18.50 3.96 14.65
C LYS A 84 18.17 4.70 13.36
N PRO A 85 16.92 4.70 12.89
CA PRO A 85 16.64 5.01 11.48
C PRO A 85 16.58 6.50 11.12
N GLY A 86 16.63 7.42 12.09
CA GLY A 86 16.34 8.85 11.93
C GLY A 86 17.21 9.64 10.92
N GLY A 87 17.05 9.35 9.63
CA GLY A 87 17.83 9.89 8.51
C GLY A 87 19.02 9.02 8.06
N THR A 88 19.27 7.87 8.69
CA THR A 88 20.46 7.04 8.44
C THR A 88 20.15 5.73 7.72
N VAL A 89 18.93 5.21 7.86
CA VAL A 89 18.50 3.95 7.24
C VAL A 89 17.52 4.24 6.10
N PRO A 90 17.79 3.76 4.87
CA PRO A 90 16.90 3.98 3.73
C PRO A 90 15.64 3.11 3.80
N VAL A 91 14.54 3.65 3.28
CA VAL A 91 13.39 2.86 2.80
C VAL A 91 13.43 2.80 1.28
N TYR A 92 13.10 1.64 0.73
CA TYR A 92 13.12 1.43 -0.73
C TYR A 92 11.71 1.59 -1.30
N ALA A 93 11.49 2.67 -2.03
CA ALA A 93 10.19 2.98 -2.63
C ALA A 93 10.17 2.51 -4.09
N VAL A 94 9.45 1.44 -4.35
CA VAL A 94 9.32 0.82 -5.67
C VAL A 94 8.11 1.39 -6.37
N ILE A 95 8.34 2.16 -7.44
CA ILE A 95 7.31 2.84 -8.22
C ILE A 95 6.98 1.98 -9.44
N LYS A 96 5.68 1.75 -9.66
CA LYS A 96 5.15 1.11 -10.86
C LYS A 96 4.06 1.98 -11.47
N ASN A 97 4.37 2.53 -12.64
CA ASN A 97 3.44 3.33 -13.43
C ASN A 97 2.36 2.44 -14.05
N CYS A 98 1.11 2.87 -13.98
CA CYS A 98 0.00 2.24 -14.67
C CYS A 98 -0.19 2.93 -16.01
N ILE A 99 0.18 2.24 -17.08
CA ILE A 99 -0.03 2.75 -18.44
C ILE A 99 -1.53 2.68 -18.72
N VAL A 100 -2.16 3.84 -18.89
CA VAL A 100 -3.48 3.93 -19.53
C VAL A 100 -3.20 3.86 -21.04
N PRO A 101 -3.67 2.84 -21.77
CA PRO A 101 -3.63 2.89 -23.23
C PRO A 101 -4.42 4.12 -23.64
N ASP A 102 -3.77 5.06 -24.31
CA ASP A 102 -4.42 6.25 -24.84
C ASP A 102 -5.43 5.77 -25.89
N VAL A 103 -6.72 5.73 -25.54
CA VAL A 103 -7.79 5.45 -26.50
C VAL A 103 -7.97 6.70 -27.36
N SER A 104 -6.99 6.98 -28.21
CA SER A 104 -7.07 8.06 -29.20
C SER A 104 -6.39 7.77 -30.53
N THR A 105 -5.91 6.54 -30.79
CA THR A 105 -5.20 6.25 -32.06
C THR A 105 -5.63 5.00 -32.84
N ASP A 106 -6.81 4.41 -32.59
CA ASP A 106 -7.29 3.25 -33.39
C ASP A 106 -8.70 3.41 -34.02
N VAL A 107 -9.17 4.64 -34.23
CA VAL A 107 -10.45 4.87 -34.96
C VAL A 107 -10.25 5.09 -36.47
N ILE A 108 -9.03 5.07 -37.00
CA ILE A 108 -8.78 5.29 -38.44
C ILE A 108 -8.60 3.99 -39.25
N SER A 109 -8.42 2.82 -38.63
CA SER A 109 -8.23 1.56 -39.38
C SER A 109 -9.47 0.66 -39.54
N LEU A 110 -10.65 1.10 -39.12
CA LEU A 110 -11.89 0.29 -39.20
C LEU A 110 -12.91 0.72 -40.26
N LYS A 111 -12.54 1.64 -41.18
CA LYS A 111 -13.41 2.04 -42.30
C LYS A 111 -13.03 1.47 -43.67
N THR A 112 -11.93 0.75 -43.81
CA THR A 112 -11.51 0.12 -45.08
C THR A 112 -11.75 -1.39 -45.16
N ALA A 113 -12.29 -2.02 -44.11
CA ALA A 113 -12.57 -3.47 -44.10
C ALA A 113 -14.07 -3.83 -44.19
N ARG A 114 -14.94 -2.88 -44.58
CA ARG A 114 -16.40 -3.08 -44.63
C ARG A 114 -17.01 -3.23 -46.04
N ASP A 115 -16.20 -3.20 -47.09
CA ASP A 115 -16.67 -3.37 -48.48
C ASP A 115 -16.28 -4.70 -49.17
N GLU A 116 -15.59 -5.63 -48.49
CA GLU A 116 -15.19 -6.92 -49.09
C GLU A 116 -15.89 -8.18 -48.52
N ARG A 117 -16.98 -8.03 -47.75
CA ARG A 117 -17.81 -9.17 -47.34
C ARG A 117 -19.26 -9.02 -47.78
N LYS A 118 -19.44 -8.85 -49.09
CA LYS A 118 -20.72 -9.03 -49.78
C LYS A 118 -20.54 -10.00 -50.95
N SER A 119 -20.11 -11.23 -50.64
CA SER A 119 -20.17 -12.36 -51.58
C SER A 119 -20.13 -13.68 -50.81
N ARG A 120 -20.99 -14.62 -51.23
CA ARG A 120 -21.32 -15.95 -50.66
C ARG A 120 -22.42 -15.91 -49.60
N ARG A 121 -23.73 -15.96 -49.97
CA ARG A 121 -24.56 -17.14 -50.34
C ARG A 121 -24.44 -18.30 -49.32
N LYS A 122 -25.46 -19.08 -48.94
CA LYS A 122 -26.94 -19.14 -49.03
C LYS A 122 -27.29 -20.55 -48.48
N GLY A 123 -28.40 -20.73 -47.74
CA GLY A 123 -28.97 -22.03 -47.31
C GLY A 123 -28.50 -22.48 -45.92
N ASP A 124 -29.31 -23.04 -45.02
CA ASP A 124 -30.60 -23.71 -45.14
C ASP A 124 -31.35 -23.68 -43.77
N GLU A 125 -32.67 -23.90 -43.81
CA GLU A 125 -33.67 -23.89 -42.70
C GLU A 125 -33.53 -25.14 -41.77
N THR A 126 -34.13 -25.34 -40.58
CA THR A 126 -35.53 -25.20 -40.11
C THR A 126 -35.67 -25.59 -38.59
N LEU A 127 -36.60 -24.92 -37.85
CA LEU A 127 -37.59 -25.41 -36.82
C LEU A 127 -37.14 -25.94 -35.41
N ILE A 128 -37.78 -25.74 -34.23
CA ILE A 128 -39.04 -25.12 -33.71
C ILE A 128 -38.95 -24.85 -32.17
N ALA A 129 -39.54 -23.71 -31.73
CA ALA A 129 -40.28 -23.31 -30.49
C ALA A 129 -40.03 -23.96 -29.08
N SER A 130 -40.18 -23.30 -27.91
CA SER A 130 -41.25 -22.37 -27.46
C SER A 130 -40.91 -21.49 -26.24
N ARG A 131 -41.45 -20.25 -26.28
CA ARG A 131 -41.96 -19.28 -25.27
C ARG A 131 -41.85 -19.52 -23.74
N ASN A 132 -41.50 -18.45 -23.00
CA ASN A 132 -42.46 -17.61 -22.25
C ASN A 132 -41.89 -16.25 -21.80
N VAL A 133 -42.79 -15.28 -21.59
CA VAL A 133 -42.63 -13.81 -21.45
C VAL A 133 -43.11 -13.36 -20.06
N GLN A 134 -42.47 -12.32 -19.49
CA GLN A 134 -43.01 -11.21 -18.64
C GLN A 134 -41.80 -10.34 -18.23
N ILE A 135 -41.54 -9.14 -18.79
CA ILE A 135 -42.11 -7.79 -18.55
C ILE A 135 -42.30 -7.47 -17.07
N ASP A 136 -41.49 -6.53 -16.55
CA ASP A 136 -41.97 -5.33 -15.86
C ASP A 136 -40.89 -4.22 -15.86
N ASP A 137 -41.38 -3.01 -16.15
CA ASP A 137 -40.73 -1.73 -16.34
C ASP A 137 -41.15 -0.83 -15.18
N PHE A 138 -40.25 -0.06 -14.55
CA PHE A 138 -40.67 1.10 -13.77
C PHE A 138 -39.59 2.18 -13.72
N GLY A 139 -39.80 3.19 -14.57
CA GLY A 139 -39.15 4.49 -14.55
C GLY A 139 -39.66 5.41 -13.44
N SER A 140 -38.83 6.42 -13.19
CA SER A 140 -38.93 7.48 -12.19
C SER A 140 -39.98 8.54 -12.56
N SER A 141 -40.74 9.03 -11.56
CA SER A 141 -41.58 10.24 -11.66
C SER A 141 -41.62 10.98 -10.33
N MET A 142 -41.60 12.31 -10.43
CA MET A 142 -41.45 13.30 -9.38
C MET A 142 -42.74 13.67 -8.58
N ILE A 143 -42.51 14.45 -7.51
CA ILE A 143 -43.34 15.49 -6.83
C ILE A 143 -44.38 15.05 -5.78
N LEU A 144 -44.15 15.48 -4.52
CA LEU A 144 -45.11 16.25 -3.70
C LEU A 144 -44.44 16.79 -2.41
N THR A 145 -44.30 18.11 -2.32
CA THR A 145 -43.98 18.84 -1.08
C THR A 145 -45.25 19.45 -0.51
N ASN A 146 -45.48 19.29 0.80
CA ASN A 146 -46.61 19.83 1.53
C ASN A 146 -46.34 21.26 2.03
N ASP A 147 -47.29 22.16 1.79
CA ASP A 147 -47.43 23.48 2.42
C ASP A 147 -48.32 23.41 3.67
N LEU A 148 -48.10 24.32 4.64
CA LEU A 148 -49.06 24.89 5.62
C LEU A 148 -48.36 26.02 6.45
N PRO A 149 -49.07 26.99 7.08
CA PRO A 149 -49.15 28.36 6.54
C PRO A 149 -48.86 29.52 7.54
N GLY A 150 -48.60 30.71 6.97
CA GLY A 150 -49.20 32.01 7.30
C GLY A 150 -49.03 32.66 8.68
N LYS A 151 -48.39 33.86 8.69
CA LYS A 151 -48.97 35.05 9.36
C LYS A 151 -48.39 36.36 8.84
N ILE A 152 -49.32 37.24 8.43
CA ILE A 152 -49.14 38.61 7.96
C ILE A 152 -49.12 39.57 9.16
N TRP A 153 -48.23 40.55 9.14
CA TRP A 153 -48.40 41.83 9.82
C TRP A 153 -48.08 42.97 8.85
N LYS A 154 -49.00 43.94 8.74
CA LYS A 154 -48.83 45.21 8.02
C LYS A 154 -48.16 46.23 8.96
N GLY A 155 -47.24 47.02 8.42
CA GLY A 155 -46.69 48.23 9.03
C GLY A 155 -45.99 49.09 7.98
N ASP A 156 -46.31 50.38 7.95
CA ASP A 156 -46.01 51.35 6.90
C ASP A 156 -44.52 51.69 6.66
N GLY A 157 -44.21 51.94 5.38
CA GLY A 157 -43.68 53.23 4.94
C GLY A 157 -42.30 53.71 5.40
N LYS A 158 -41.22 53.07 4.90
CA LYS A 158 -39.94 53.70 4.49
C LYS A 158 -38.91 52.61 4.19
N GLN A 159 -38.80 52.12 2.94
CA GLN A 159 -37.66 51.28 2.56
C GLN A 159 -37.54 51.06 1.03
N SER A 160 -37.51 52.13 0.24
CA SER A 160 -37.31 52.02 -1.22
C SER A 160 -35.85 52.16 -1.67
N LEU A 161 -34.92 52.54 -0.79
CA LEU A 161 -33.50 52.73 -1.14
C LEU A 161 -32.60 51.58 -0.67
N GLU A 162 -32.85 50.98 0.49
CA GLU A 162 -32.07 49.82 0.98
C GLU A 162 -32.28 48.57 0.14
N MET A 163 -33.51 48.34 -0.33
CA MET A 163 -33.84 47.16 -1.13
C MET A 163 -33.22 47.20 -2.54
N VAL A 164 -33.05 48.41 -3.09
CA VAL A 164 -32.33 48.64 -4.36
C VAL A 164 -30.82 48.47 -4.17
N ALA A 165 -30.26 48.99 -3.07
CA ALA A 165 -28.85 48.81 -2.73
C ALA A 165 -28.50 47.33 -2.45
N LEU A 166 -29.42 46.57 -1.84
CA LEU A 166 -29.26 45.13 -1.62
C LEU A 166 -29.33 44.35 -2.93
N LYS A 167 -30.25 44.70 -3.84
CA LYS A 167 -30.33 44.09 -5.18
C LYS A 167 -29.06 44.32 -6.01
N ILE A 168 -28.55 45.56 -6.02
CA ILE A 168 -27.30 45.90 -6.71
C ILE A 168 -26.11 45.13 -6.09
N LYS A 169 -26.04 45.02 -4.76
CA LYS A 169 -25.00 44.21 -4.09
C LYS A 169 -25.08 42.73 -4.45
N ILE A 170 -26.28 42.14 -4.53
CA ILE A 170 -26.48 40.74 -4.90
C ILE A 170 -26.09 40.51 -6.36
N GLU A 171 -26.52 41.35 -7.30
CA GLU A 171 -26.14 41.25 -8.71
C GLU A 171 -24.63 41.43 -8.93
N THR A 172 -24.00 42.31 -8.14
CA THR A 172 -22.54 42.50 -8.17
C THR A 172 -21.82 41.27 -7.61
N PHE A 173 -22.32 40.67 -6.53
CA PHE A 173 -21.75 39.47 -5.92
C PHE A 173 -21.94 38.23 -6.79
N GLU A 174 -23.10 38.06 -7.44
CA GLU A 174 -23.34 37.00 -8.42
C GLU A 174 -22.44 37.15 -9.65
N ASN A 175 -22.23 38.38 -10.14
CA ASN A 175 -21.29 38.63 -11.24
C ASN A 175 -19.83 38.36 -10.85
N ILE A 176 -19.44 38.60 -9.59
CA ILE A 176 -18.12 38.25 -9.06
C ILE A 176 -17.97 36.72 -8.95
N LEU A 177 -18.97 36.00 -8.42
CA LEU A 177 -19.02 34.54 -8.37
C LEU A 177 -18.97 33.91 -9.78
N ARG A 178 -19.67 34.51 -10.74
CA ARG A 178 -19.69 34.08 -12.14
C ARG A 178 -18.35 34.34 -12.82
N LYS A 179 -17.69 35.48 -12.55
CA LYS A 179 -16.31 35.76 -12.97
C LYS A 179 -15.29 34.82 -12.32
N HIS A 180 -15.46 34.46 -11.05
CA HIS A 180 -14.57 33.52 -10.35
C HIS A 180 -14.74 32.10 -10.89
N GLY A 181 -15.97 31.68 -11.19
CA GLY A 181 -16.28 30.43 -11.89
C GLY A 181 -15.76 30.38 -13.33
N ASP A 182 -15.75 31.52 -14.04
CA ASP A 182 -15.13 31.64 -15.36
C ASP A 182 -13.60 31.75 -15.31
N PHE A 183 -13.02 32.29 -14.23
CA PHE A 183 -11.58 32.30 -14.00
C PHE A 183 -11.07 30.89 -13.69
N GLU A 184 -11.81 30.09 -12.91
CA GLU A 184 -11.52 28.66 -12.72
C GLU A 184 -11.72 27.85 -14.01
N LYS A 185 -12.78 28.11 -14.80
CA LYS A 185 -12.97 27.47 -16.10
C LYS A 185 -11.92 27.86 -17.14
N LYS A 186 -11.39 29.10 -17.10
CA LYS A 186 -10.29 29.55 -17.96
C LYS A 186 -8.92 29.04 -17.48
N LYS A 187 -8.68 28.87 -16.17
CA LYS A 187 -7.49 28.18 -15.63
C LYS A 187 -7.49 26.69 -15.99
N LYS A 188 -8.66 26.04 -16.10
CA LYS A 188 -8.78 24.63 -16.55
C LYS A 188 -8.50 24.40 -18.04
N LYS A 189 -8.34 25.45 -18.86
CA LYS A 189 -8.11 25.33 -20.31
C LYS A 189 -6.64 25.51 -20.74
N GLY A 190 -5.71 25.70 -19.82
CA GLY A 190 -4.26 25.63 -20.04
C GLY A 190 -3.63 24.71 -19.01
N ASN A 191 -2.89 23.69 -19.47
CA ASN A 191 -2.40 22.53 -18.71
C ASN A 191 -3.49 21.56 -18.25
N LYS A 192 -3.97 20.73 -19.17
CA LYS A 192 -4.52 19.41 -18.83
C LYS A 192 -3.34 18.56 -18.33
N SER A 193 -2.96 18.75 -17.07
CA SER A 193 -2.05 17.86 -16.35
C SER A 193 -2.42 16.44 -16.72
N ARG A 194 -1.44 15.65 -17.19
CA ARG A 194 -1.64 14.23 -17.40
C ARG A 194 -2.15 13.63 -16.09
N LYS A 195 -3.10 12.71 -16.21
CA LYS A 195 -3.66 12.02 -15.05
C LYS A 195 -2.62 11.04 -14.55
N LEU A 196 -2.12 11.25 -13.34
CA LEU A 196 -1.12 10.37 -12.73
C LEU A 196 -1.80 9.09 -12.26
N HIS A 197 -1.33 7.96 -12.76
CA HIS A 197 -1.84 6.65 -12.38
C HIS A 197 -0.66 5.72 -12.12
N PHE A 198 -0.42 5.42 -10.85
CA PHE A 198 0.72 4.59 -10.44
C PHE A 198 0.45 4.00 -9.06
N HIS A 199 1.28 3.04 -8.69
CA HIS A 199 1.38 2.61 -7.30
C HIS A 199 2.82 2.55 -6.84
N VAL A 200 3.01 2.78 -5.55
CA VAL A 200 4.30 2.73 -4.90
C VAL A 200 4.24 1.72 -3.77
N THR A 201 5.30 0.94 -3.60
CA THR A 201 5.48 0.05 -2.45
C THR A 201 6.73 0.46 -1.70
N TYR A 202 6.57 0.78 -0.42
CA TYR A 202 7.67 1.11 0.48
C TYR A 202 8.09 -0.17 1.19
N TRP A 203 9.33 -0.58 0.96
CA TRP A 203 9.95 -1.75 1.59
C TRP A 203 10.86 -1.31 2.73
N MET A 204 10.61 -1.91 3.89
CA MET A 204 11.40 -1.75 5.11
C MET A 204 12.15 -3.06 5.34
N PHE A 205 13.45 -2.95 5.58
CA PHE A 205 14.31 -4.11 5.79
C PHE A 205 14.82 -4.17 7.21
N TYR A 206 14.72 -5.35 7.83
CA TYR A 206 15.28 -5.63 9.14
C TYR A 206 16.30 -6.77 9.02
N PRO A 207 17.51 -6.64 9.59
CA PRO A 207 18.53 -7.69 9.52
C PRO A 207 18.17 -8.99 10.24
N PHE A 208 17.30 -8.90 11.25
CA PHE A 208 16.92 -10.03 12.09
C PHE A 208 15.51 -9.82 12.60
N SER A 209 14.68 -10.84 12.49
CA SER A 209 13.35 -10.88 13.08
C SER A 209 13.39 -11.82 14.27
N GLU A 210 13.09 -11.29 15.45
CA GLU A 210 12.92 -12.10 16.66
C GLU A 210 11.54 -12.75 16.62
N GLY A 211 11.55 -14.07 16.80
CA GLY A 211 10.39 -14.90 16.86
C GLY A 211 9.57 -14.64 18.13
N LYS A 212 8.79 -15.63 18.54
CA LYS A 212 7.93 -15.51 19.71
C LYS A 212 8.31 -16.54 20.76
N ALA A 213 8.37 -16.09 22.00
CA ALA A 213 8.54 -16.96 23.15
C ALA A 213 7.30 -17.84 23.34
N VAL A 214 7.51 -19.15 23.32
CA VAL A 214 6.51 -20.18 23.60
C VAL A 214 6.93 -20.89 24.87
N CYS A 215 5.98 -21.15 25.75
CA CYS A 215 6.22 -21.97 26.94
C CYS A 215 6.42 -23.42 26.51
N VAL A 216 7.55 -24.01 26.88
CA VAL A 216 7.88 -25.40 26.56
C VAL A 216 8.28 -26.18 27.81
N LEU A 217 7.94 -27.46 27.81
CA LEU A 217 8.40 -28.43 28.79
C LEU A 217 9.50 -29.28 28.15
N ASP A 218 10.69 -29.29 28.74
CA ASP A 218 11.74 -30.20 28.31
C ASP A 218 11.50 -31.59 28.89
N LEU A 219 11.23 -32.56 28.02
CA LEU A 219 10.98 -33.96 28.36
C LEU A 219 12.23 -34.83 28.13
N GLY A 220 13.42 -34.22 28.07
CA GLY A 220 14.69 -34.91 27.90
C GLY A 220 14.79 -35.59 26.55
N PHE A 221 14.74 -36.93 26.52
CA PHE A 221 14.84 -37.70 25.28
C PHE A 221 13.75 -37.34 24.25
N PHE A 222 12.58 -36.87 24.69
CA PHE A 222 11.50 -36.46 23.80
C PHE A 222 11.61 -35.01 23.29
N GLY A 223 12.62 -34.26 23.74
CA GLY A 223 12.84 -32.85 23.39
C GLY A 223 11.89 -31.88 24.11
N SER A 224 11.88 -30.62 23.64
CA SER A 224 11.06 -29.54 24.21
C SER A 224 9.68 -29.48 23.57
N TRP A 225 8.62 -29.63 24.37
CA TRP A 225 7.23 -29.67 23.91
C TRP A 225 6.48 -28.39 24.27
N PRO A 226 5.77 -27.74 23.33
CA PRO A 226 4.98 -26.55 23.63
C PRO A 226 3.81 -26.89 24.55
N ILE A 227 3.70 -26.19 25.68
CA ILE A 227 2.62 -26.32 26.65
C ILE A 227 1.87 -24.99 26.79
N PRO A 228 0.55 -25.01 27.07
CA PRO A 228 -0.18 -23.78 27.36
C PRO A 228 0.27 -23.19 28.69
N THR A 229 0.29 -21.87 28.80
CA THR A 229 0.45 -21.18 30.08
C THR A 229 -0.81 -21.36 30.94
N VAL A 230 -0.63 -21.55 32.25
CA VAL A 230 -1.70 -21.70 33.23
C VAL A 230 -1.73 -20.46 34.10
N GLY A 231 -2.82 -19.68 34.06
CA GLY A 231 -2.91 -18.40 34.80
C GLY A 231 -1.87 -17.36 34.37
N GLY A 232 -1.33 -17.46 33.16
CA GLY A 232 -0.25 -16.58 32.66
C GLY A 232 1.16 -17.01 33.08
N ILE A 233 1.31 -18.07 33.87
CA ILE A 233 2.60 -18.62 34.29
C ILE A 233 3.00 -19.76 33.36
N CYS A 234 4.28 -19.79 32.97
CA CYS A 234 4.87 -20.89 32.22
C CYS A 234 5.40 -21.97 33.19
N LEU A 235 4.82 -23.17 33.14
CA LEU A 235 5.26 -24.33 33.93
C LEU A 235 6.37 -25.10 33.20
N GLY A 236 7.46 -24.40 32.90
CA GLY A 236 8.56 -24.90 32.07
C GLY A 236 9.57 -23.80 31.79
N ILE A 237 10.16 -23.82 30.59
CA ILE A 237 11.06 -22.78 30.11
C ILE A 237 10.39 -22.01 28.96
N LEU A 238 10.62 -20.70 28.89
CA LEU A 238 10.26 -19.93 27.71
C LEU A 238 11.35 -20.13 26.66
N LYS A 239 10.96 -20.58 25.47
CA LYS A 239 11.86 -20.74 24.33
C LYS A 239 11.32 -19.98 23.13
N GLU A 240 12.20 -19.24 22.46
CA GLU A 240 11.87 -18.48 21.26
C GLU A 240 11.82 -19.39 20.04
N TYR A 241 10.78 -19.19 19.22
CA TYR A 241 10.60 -19.91 17.96
C TYR A 241 10.27 -18.96 16.84
N GLY A 242 10.78 -19.25 15.65
CA GLY A 242 10.53 -18.46 14.45
C GLY A 242 11.51 -17.31 14.24
N ASN A 243 12.67 -17.34 14.89
CA ASN A 243 13.76 -16.40 14.62
C ASN A 243 14.21 -16.55 13.16
N HIS A 244 14.51 -15.45 12.47
CA HIS A 244 15.17 -15.54 11.17
C HIS A 244 16.01 -14.32 10.85
N VAL A 245 17.08 -14.56 10.09
CA VAL A 245 17.91 -13.50 9.52
C VAL A 245 17.18 -12.93 8.31
N GLY A 246 17.23 -11.61 8.15
CA GLY A 246 16.55 -10.86 7.11
C GLY A 246 15.03 -10.82 7.31
N ASP A 247 14.44 -9.65 7.17
CA ASP A 247 12.98 -9.49 7.16
C ASP A 247 12.56 -8.37 6.21
N TRP A 248 11.44 -8.60 5.53
CA TRP A 248 10.89 -7.68 4.54
C TRP A 248 9.46 -7.33 4.91
N GLU A 249 9.28 -6.13 5.45
CA GLU A 249 7.98 -5.54 5.71
C GLU A 249 7.65 -4.49 4.65
N HIS A 250 6.36 -4.32 4.34
CA HIS A 250 5.97 -3.37 3.31
C HIS A 250 4.56 -2.79 3.46
N MET A 251 4.40 -1.61 2.89
CA MET A 251 3.09 -1.00 2.63
C MET A 251 3.07 -0.42 1.22
N SER A 252 1.89 -0.35 0.62
CA SER A 252 1.70 0.18 -0.73
C SER A 252 0.65 1.26 -0.76
N LEU A 253 0.83 2.25 -1.63
CA LEU A 253 -0.13 3.28 -1.94
C LEU A 253 -0.49 3.26 -3.42
N TYR A 254 -1.77 3.47 -3.72
CA TYR A 254 -2.31 3.50 -5.09
C TYR A 254 -2.85 4.88 -5.43
N PHE A 255 -2.25 5.52 -6.43
CA PHE A 255 -2.62 6.85 -6.92
C PHE A 255 -3.41 6.73 -8.21
N LYS A 256 -4.60 7.34 -8.24
CA LYS A 256 -5.48 7.32 -9.41
C LYS A 256 -6.00 8.73 -9.70
N ASP A 257 -5.42 9.36 -10.72
CA ASP A 257 -5.80 10.66 -11.27
C ASP A 257 -5.78 11.82 -10.26
N ALA A 258 -5.08 11.68 -9.12
CA ALA A 258 -5.12 12.62 -8.00
C ALA A 258 -3.76 12.77 -7.29
N ASN A 259 -3.59 13.89 -6.58
CA ASN A 259 -2.41 14.20 -5.75
C ASN A 259 -2.47 13.57 -4.35
N TYR A 260 -3.33 12.58 -4.17
CA TYR A 260 -3.47 11.80 -2.95
C TYR A 260 -3.73 10.34 -3.36
N PRO A 261 -3.32 9.38 -2.54
CA PRO A 261 -3.60 7.98 -2.80
C PRO A 261 -5.10 7.74 -2.62
N SER A 262 -5.65 6.90 -3.49
CA SER A 262 -7.03 6.43 -3.39
C SER A 262 -7.15 5.21 -2.48
N ALA A 263 -6.11 4.38 -2.42
CA ALA A 263 -6.06 3.19 -1.58
C ALA A 263 -4.67 2.96 -0.98
N MET A 264 -4.66 2.23 0.13
CA MET A 264 -3.48 1.79 0.85
C MET A 264 -3.59 0.31 1.16
N TYR A 265 -2.45 -0.39 1.10
CA TYR A 265 -2.31 -1.76 1.57
C TYR A 265 -1.20 -1.82 2.63
N VAL A 266 -1.41 -2.53 3.72
CA VAL A 266 -0.40 -2.78 4.77
C VAL A 266 -0.25 -4.28 4.96
N SER A 267 0.99 -4.77 4.91
CA SER A 267 1.30 -6.18 5.17
C SER A 267 1.63 -6.39 6.64
N ALA A 268 1.03 -7.40 7.28
CA ALA A 268 1.36 -7.82 8.64
C ALA A 268 1.51 -9.35 8.66
N HIS A 269 2.75 -9.84 8.70
CA HIS A 269 3.04 -11.29 8.65
C HIS A 269 2.43 -11.98 7.41
N ASP A 270 1.71 -13.09 7.63
CA ASP A 270 0.96 -13.84 6.62
C ASP A 270 -0.42 -13.21 6.29
N ALA A 271 -0.67 -11.96 6.69
CA ALA A 271 -1.91 -11.23 6.45
C ALA A 271 -1.66 -9.80 5.95
N GLY A 272 -2.72 -9.12 5.54
CA GLY A 272 -2.69 -7.70 5.21
C GLY A 272 -4.07 -7.08 5.17
N ALA A 273 -4.12 -5.75 5.10
CA ALA A 273 -5.37 -5.00 5.05
C ALA A 273 -5.33 -3.91 3.98
N PHE A 274 -6.47 -3.76 3.31
CA PHE A 274 -6.75 -2.71 2.35
C PHE A 274 -7.56 -1.62 3.02
N TYR A 275 -7.20 -0.38 2.70
CA TYR A 275 -7.89 0.80 3.17
C TYR A 275 -8.12 1.77 2.01
N ARG A 276 -9.23 2.49 2.06
CA ARG A 276 -9.58 3.56 1.13
C ARG A 276 -9.32 4.91 1.77
N TYR A 277 -8.69 5.83 1.05
CA TYR A 277 -8.48 7.18 1.55
C TYR A 277 -9.80 7.97 1.59
N ASP A 278 -10.08 8.62 2.72
CA ASP A 278 -11.20 9.52 2.90
C ASP A 278 -10.69 10.97 3.01
N LEU A 279 -10.92 11.75 1.95
CA LEU A 279 -10.49 13.15 1.87
C LEU A 279 -11.09 14.02 2.96
N ARG A 280 -12.30 13.73 3.44
CA ARG A 280 -13.00 14.59 4.40
C ARG A 280 -12.33 14.54 5.77
N SER A 281 -11.88 13.35 6.16
CA SER A 281 -11.21 13.13 7.43
C SER A 281 -9.69 13.18 7.34
N GLY A 282 -9.11 13.04 6.15
CA GLY A 282 -7.66 12.91 5.97
C GLY A 282 -7.12 11.57 6.49
N THR A 283 -7.98 10.54 6.57
CA THR A 283 -7.66 9.21 7.13
C THR A 283 -7.91 8.12 6.10
N PHE A 284 -7.29 6.95 6.30
CA PHE A 284 -7.61 5.76 5.54
C PHE A 284 -8.62 4.91 6.30
N VAL A 285 -9.69 4.49 5.65
CA VAL A 285 -10.77 3.69 6.24
C VAL A 285 -10.67 2.26 5.75
N TYR A 286 -10.75 1.30 6.67
CA TYR A 286 -10.67 -0.13 6.38
C TYR A 286 -11.71 -0.55 5.35
N GLU A 287 -11.29 -1.37 4.38
CA GLU A 287 -12.13 -1.86 3.29
C GLU A 287 -12.18 -3.38 3.27
N SER A 288 -11.04 -4.05 3.31
CA SER A 288 -10.96 -5.51 3.29
C SER A 288 -9.62 -6.01 3.82
N GLN A 289 -9.48 -7.33 3.95
CA GLN A 289 -8.23 -7.98 4.38
C GLN A 289 -7.87 -9.17 3.50
N GLU A 290 -6.57 -9.44 3.41
CA GLU A 290 -5.98 -10.59 2.77
C GLU A 290 -5.41 -11.52 3.85
N THR A 291 -5.71 -12.82 3.79
CA THR A 291 -5.08 -13.84 4.65
C THR A 291 -4.41 -14.88 3.75
N ARG A 292 -3.07 -14.97 3.79
CA ARG A 292 -2.28 -15.80 2.87
C ARG A 292 -2.06 -17.22 3.37
N LYS A 293 -2.18 -17.47 4.68
CA LYS A 293 -2.06 -18.81 5.28
C LYS A 293 -3.03 -19.03 6.43
N GLY A 294 -3.72 -20.17 6.40
CA GLY A 294 -4.55 -20.67 7.50
C GLY A 294 -5.96 -20.09 7.52
N ILE A 295 -6.97 -20.98 7.60
CA ILE A 295 -8.40 -20.61 7.73
C ILE A 295 -8.72 -20.10 9.15
N PHE A 296 -7.85 -20.38 10.13
CA PHE A 296 -8.22 -20.33 11.54
C PHE A 296 -7.92 -19.01 12.27
N GLN A 297 -7.19 -18.05 11.68
CA GLN A 297 -6.85 -16.79 12.36
C GLN A 297 -6.97 -15.59 11.42
N LYS A 298 -8.02 -14.79 11.64
CA LYS A 298 -8.20 -13.47 11.01
C LYS A 298 -7.70 -12.41 12.00
N PRO A 299 -6.59 -11.70 11.71
CA PRO A 299 -6.18 -10.57 12.54
C PRO A 299 -7.25 -9.47 12.43
N ILE A 300 -7.39 -8.69 13.50
CA ILE A 300 -8.32 -7.55 13.54
C ILE A 300 -7.50 -6.32 13.23
N PHE A 301 -7.80 -5.69 12.10
CA PHE A 301 -7.21 -4.42 11.73
C PHE A 301 -8.11 -3.27 12.22
N PRO A 302 -7.52 -2.18 12.73
CA PRO A 302 -8.23 -0.95 13.05
C PRO A 302 -9.08 -0.43 11.89
N GLU A 303 -10.23 0.17 12.21
CA GLU A 303 -11.12 0.76 11.20
C GLU A 303 -10.47 1.93 10.47
N ARG A 304 -9.55 2.66 11.12
CA ARG A 304 -8.96 3.88 10.60
C ARG A 304 -7.46 3.93 10.78
N VAL A 305 -6.78 4.51 9.80
CA VAL A 305 -5.35 4.86 9.86
C VAL A 305 -5.21 6.37 9.73
N PHE A 306 -4.57 6.97 10.72
CA PHE A 306 -4.33 8.41 10.77
C PHE A 306 -3.09 8.80 9.96
N THR A 307 -3.03 10.06 9.55
CA THR A 307 -1.90 10.64 8.85
C THR A 307 -1.18 11.67 9.74
N ALA A 308 0.14 11.66 9.73
CA ALA A 308 0.97 12.72 10.29
C ALA A 308 1.14 13.82 9.24
N GLY A 309 0.93 15.09 9.65
CA GLY A 309 1.01 16.22 8.73
C GLY A 309 -0.01 16.21 7.58
N GLY A 310 -1.04 15.36 7.65
CA GLY A 310 -2.10 15.24 6.64
C GLY A 310 -1.78 14.34 5.45
N SER A 311 -0.54 13.85 5.29
CA SER A 311 -0.12 13.06 4.13
C SER A 311 0.68 11.80 4.46
N HIS A 312 1.27 11.68 5.66
CA HIS A 312 2.11 10.53 6.00
C HIS A 312 1.32 9.48 6.81
N PRO A 313 0.91 8.33 6.25
CA PRO A 313 0.21 7.30 7.02
C PRO A 313 1.04 6.86 8.23
N ILE A 314 0.41 6.78 9.40
CA ILE A 314 1.08 6.36 10.64
C ILE A 314 0.96 4.85 10.80
N LEU A 315 2.09 4.16 10.84
CA LEU A 315 2.18 2.71 11.00
C LEU A 315 3.06 2.37 12.21
N PHE A 316 2.94 1.15 12.71
CA PHE A 316 3.62 0.66 13.91
C PHE A 316 4.25 -0.70 13.62
N SER A 317 5.58 -0.78 13.70
CA SER A 317 6.30 -2.05 13.60
C SER A 317 6.29 -2.73 14.97
N ALA A 318 5.85 -4.00 15.00
CA ALA A 318 5.78 -4.79 16.21
C ALA A 318 7.16 -5.12 16.78
N ARG A 319 7.23 -5.28 18.11
CA ARG A 319 8.48 -5.61 18.79
C ARG A 319 8.99 -6.99 18.37
N GLY A 320 10.24 -7.05 17.95
CA GLY A 320 10.99 -8.25 17.58
C GLY A 320 10.62 -8.81 16.21
N SER A 321 9.33 -9.07 15.97
CA SER A 321 8.84 -9.71 14.74
C SER A 321 8.53 -8.75 13.60
N HIS A 322 8.64 -7.44 13.86
CA HIS A 322 8.52 -6.32 12.93
C HIS A 322 7.24 -6.13 12.12
N GLY A 323 6.28 -7.06 12.22
CA GLY A 323 4.97 -6.99 11.58
C GLY A 323 4.34 -5.60 11.66
N LEU A 324 3.88 -5.10 10.51
CA LEU A 324 3.44 -3.72 10.36
C LEU A 324 1.94 -3.58 10.67
N TRP A 325 1.62 -2.84 11.72
CA TRP A 325 0.27 -2.61 12.20
C TRP A 325 -0.17 -1.15 12.00
N THR A 326 -1.47 -0.93 11.90
CA THR A 326 -2.05 0.42 11.68
C THR A 326 -2.50 1.10 12.96
N ALA A 327 -2.34 0.45 14.12
CA ALA A 327 -2.55 1.04 15.44
C ALA A 327 -1.52 0.49 16.44
N PRO A 328 -1.22 1.25 17.51
CA PRO A 328 -0.44 0.75 18.62
C PRO A 328 -1.27 -0.24 19.45
N GLY A 329 -0.62 -1.12 20.20
CA GLY A 329 -1.26 -2.02 21.14
C GLY A 329 -0.88 -3.49 20.93
N LYS A 330 -1.75 -4.38 21.40
CA LYS A 330 -1.56 -5.83 21.30
C LYS A 330 -2.39 -6.41 20.15
N HIS A 331 -1.73 -7.08 19.21
CA HIS A 331 -2.34 -7.65 18.02
C HIS A 331 -2.18 -9.17 18.02
N LYS A 332 -3.23 -9.92 17.66
CA LYS A 332 -3.15 -11.39 17.63
C LYS A 332 -2.27 -11.84 16.47
N PHE A 333 -1.24 -12.62 16.77
CA PHE A 333 -0.31 -13.18 15.79
C PHE A 333 -0.93 -14.39 15.09
N VAL A 334 -0.80 -14.48 13.76
CA VAL A 334 -1.61 -15.36 12.89
C VAL A 334 -1.14 -16.83 12.83
N ARG A 335 0.05 -17.16 13.37
CA ARG A 335 0.68 -18.47 13.17
C ARG A 335 0.44 -19.49 14.30
N LEU A 336 0.19 -19.04 15.53
CA LEU A 336 -0.02 -19.90 16.69
C LEU A 336 -1.04 -19.27 17.64
N PRO A 337 -2.05 -20.04 18.13
CA PRO A 337 -3.02 -19.52 19.07
C PRO A 337 -2.32 -19.02 20.34
N ARG A 338 -2.71 -17.81 20.79
CA ARG A 338 -2.20 -17.10 21.98
C ARG A 338 -0.83 -16.43 21.85
N LEU A 339 -0.32 -16.22 20.64
CA LEU A 339 0.80 -15.30 20.41
C LEU A 339 0.30 -13.90 20.04
N TYR A 340 1.03 -12.89 20.50
CA TYR A 340 0.68 -11.49 20.29
C TYR A 340 1.89 -10.69 19.81
N ASP A 341 1.61 -9.74 18.93
CA ASP A 341 2.49 -8.63 18.62
C ASP A 341 2.20 -7.48 19.56
N GLU A 342 3.26 -6.81 20.01
CA GLU A 342 3.16 -5.57 20.79
C GLU A 342 3.78 -4.46 19.95
N SER A 343 2.99 -3.43 19.65
CA SER A 343 3.43 -2.25 18.90
C SER A 343 3.10 -0.97 19.67
N GLY A 344 3.82 0.12 19.41
CA GLY A 344 3.63 1.35 20.18
C GLY A 344 4.51 2.51 19.73
N PHE A 345 4.38 3.64 20.42
CA PHE A 345 5.13 4.87 20.15
C PHE A 345 6.55 4.80 20.74
N GLY A 346 7.45 4.04 20.10
CA GLY A 346 8.86 3.99 20.45
C GLY A 346 9.69 4.95 19.60
N THR A 347 10.58 4.42 18.77
CA THR A 347 11.44 5.26 17.91
C THR A 347 10.72 5.62 16.62
N ALA A 348 10.54 6.92 16.35
CA ALA A 348 9.97 7.39 15.10
C ALA A 348 10.94 7.20 13.92
N TRP A 349 10.42 6.64 12.84
CA TRP A 349 11.07 6.49 11.55
C TRP A 349 10.30 7.27 10.48
N PRO A 350 10.58 8.57 10.31
CA PRO A 350 10.06 9.35 9.19
C PRO A 350 10.77 8.91 7.91
N THR A 351 10.13 8.01 7.16
CA THR A 351 10.77 7.28 6.05
C THR A 351 11.18 8.17 4.88
N TRP A 352 10.55 9.33 4.71
CA TRP A 352 10.93 10.33 3.71
C TRP A 352 12.28 11.01 3.97
N LYS A 353 12.85 10.94 5.19
CA LYS A 353 14.16 11.55 5.47
C LYS A 353 15.32 10.85 4.77
N LYS A 354 15.19 9.54 4.51
CA LYS A 354 16.15 8.76 3.73
C LYS A 354 15.40 7.69 2.96
N MET A 355 15.27 7.90 1.65
CA MET A 355 14.52 7.04 0.75
C MET A 355 15.29 6.82 -0.54
N GLU A 356 15.28 5.59 -1.02
CA GLU A 356 15.79 5.21 -2.33
C GLU A 356 14.61 4.92 -3.26
N LEU A 357 14.49 5.72 -4.32
CA LEU A 357 13.44 5.58 -5.33
C LEU A 357 13.89 4.56 -6.38
N LEU A 358 13.08 3.51 -6.57
CA LEU A 358 13.34 2.43 -7.50
C LEU A 358 12.22 2.40 -8.54
N LEU A 359 12.51 2.90 -9.74
CA LEU A 359 11.56 2.90 -10.85
C LEU A 359 11.62 1.58 -11.59
N LYS A 360 10.50 0.85 -11.61
CA LYS A 360 10.36 -0.39 -12.39
C LYS A 360 9.93 -0.06 -13.81
N GLU A 361 10.77 0.68 -14.53
CA GLU A 361 10.62 0.93 -15.97
C GLU A 361 11.56 0.01 -16.74
N ASP A 362 11.19 -0.34 -17.98
CA ASP A 362 11.87 -1.37 -18.79
C ASP A 362 13.37 -1.07 -19.05
N ASN A 363 13.82 0.17 -18.84
CA ASN A 363 15.19 0.61 -19.11
C ASN A 363 16.03 0.93 -17.86
N ASN A 364 15.45 0.89 -16.65
CA ASN A 364 16.19 1.23 -15.43
C ASN A 364 16.82 -0.02 -14.80
N ILE A 365 18.14 0.01 -14.61
CA ILE A 365 18.88 -1.08 -13.95
C ILE A 365 18.58 -1.04 -12.46
N LEU A 366 17.63 -1.87 -12.03
CA LEU A 366 17.37 -2.12 -10.61
C LEU A 366 18.60 -2.74 -9.94
N PRO A 367 18.86 -2.47 -8.65
CA PRO A 367 19.92 -3.14 -7.92
C PRO A 367 19.78 -4.67 -8.00
N SER A 368 20.91 -5.38 -8.13
CA SER A 368 20.91 -6.85 -8.30
C SER A 368 20.20 -7.59 -7.17
N TRP A 369 20.26 -7.08 -5.95
CA TRP A 369 19.55 -7.66 -4.81
C TRP A 369 18.03 -7.57 -4.95
N MET A 370 17.50 -6.59 -5.68
CA MET A 370 16.06 -6.43 -5.89
C MET A 370 15.50 -7.50 -6.83
N THR A 371 16.34 -8.12 -7.67
CA THR A 371 15.97 -9.22 -8.57
C THR A 371 16.27 -10.59 -7.97
N PHE A 372 16.89 -10.65 -6.78
CA PHE A 372 17.16 -11.91 -6.08
C PHE A 372 15.85 -12.61 -5.68
N ARG A 373 15.71 -13.88 -6.09
CA ARG A 373 14.51 -14.70 -5.87
C ARG A 373 14.62 -15.67 -4.68
N GLY A 374 15.82 -15.86 -4.17
CA GLY A 374 16.10 -16.77 -3.08
C GLY A 374 15.59 -16.28 -1.72
N LYS A 375 16.05 -16.95 -0.67
CA LYS A 375 15.77 -16.70 0.73
C LYS A 375 16.78 -15.72 1.30
N TRP A 376 16.29 -14.63 1.89
CA TRP A 376 17.10 -13.66 2.58
C TRP A 376 17.37 -14.17 3.99
N GLY A 377 18.58 -14.66 4.26
CA GLY A 377 18.95 -15.21 5.56
C GLY A 377 19.29 -16.70 5.52
N ASN A 378 19.58 -17.24 6.70
CA ASN A 378 20.06 -18.60 6.89
C ASN A 378 18.90 -19.61 6.73
N PRO A 379 19.21 -20.88 6.36
CA PRO A 379 18.21 -21.94 6.38
C PRO A 379 17.75 -22.24 7.81
N ARG A 380 16.55 -22.82 7.95
CA ARG A 380 16.01 -23.26 9.23
C ARG A 380 16.98 -24.20 9.97
N SER A 381 17.04 -24.07 11.29
CA SER A 381 17.87 -24.90 12.16
C SER A 381 17.21 -25.11 13.53
N ASN A 382 17.75 -26.03 14.34
CA ASN A 382 17.26 -26.33 15.69
C ASN A 382 15.74 -26.63 15.73
N CYS A 383 15.28 -27.42 14.76
CA CYS A 383 13.89 -27.85 14.64
C CYS A 383 13.55 -29.00 15.58
N HIS A 384 12.30 -29.05 16.03
CA HIS A 384 11.79 -30.17 16.84
C HIS A 384 11.92 -31.51 16.08
N PRO A 385 12.19 -32.65 16.75
CA PRO A 385 12.35 -33.96 16.10
C PRO A 385 11.16 -34.36 15.20
N LEU A 386 9.95 -33.94 15.58
CA LEU A 386 8.72 -34.20 14.81
C LEU A 386 8.45 -33.19 13.69
N ALA A 387 9.40 -32.31 13.34
CA ALA A 387 9.27 -31.44 12.17
C ALA A 387 9.04 -32.24 10.87
N ARG A 388 9.61 -33.44 10.78
CA ARG A 388 9.38 -34.38 9.68
C ARG A 388 7.95 -34.96 9.63
N LEU A 389 7.20 -34.86 10.72
CA LEU A 389 5.79 -35.28 10.81
C LEU A 389 4.80 -34.11 10.64
N GLY A 390 5.27 -32.96 10.15
CA GLY A 390 4.43 -31.79 9.85
C GLY A 390 4.36 -30.73 10.96
N PHE A 391 5.00 -30.94 12.11
CA PHE A 391 5.11 -29.95 13.18
C PHE A 391 6.33 -29.04 12.95
N ASN A 392 6.24 -28.11 11.99
CA ASN A 392 7.32 -27.17 11.62
C ASN A 392 7.58 -26.11 12.71
N ILE A 393 8.08 -26.55 13.87
CA ILE A 393 8.46 -25.73 15.01
C ILE A 393 9.99 -25.73 15.06
N CYS A 394 10.60 -24.59 14.70
CA CYS A 394 12.04 -24.40 14.68
C CYS A 394 12.41 -23.12 15.40
N GLU A 395 13.52 -23.14 16.13
CA GLU A 395 14.08 -21.95 16.76
C GLU A 395 14.42 -20.93 15.68
N PHE A 396 15.20 -21.34 14.67
CA PHE A 396 15.44 -20.57 13.46
C PHE A 396 14.63 -21.13 12.29
N VAL A 397 13.92 -20.26 11.59
CA VAL A 397 13.17 -20.58 10.36
C VAL A 397 13.85 -19.97 9.14
N ASP A 398 13.46 -20.43 7.96
CA ASP A 398 13.94 -19.85 6.71
C ASP A 398 13.52 -18.37 6.65
N GLY A 399 14.45 -17.48 6.29
CA GLY A 399 14.14 -16.07 6.08
C GLY A 399 13.19 -15.82 4.90
N PRO A 400 12.74 -14.57 4.69
CA PRO A 400 11.73 -14.27 3.67
C PRO A 400 12.27 -14.52 2.27
N THR A 401 11.36 -14.85 1.35
CA THR A 401 11.70 -14.86 -0.09
C THR A 401 11.95 -13.43 -0.58
N GLY A 402 12.78 -13.29 -1.61
CA GLY A 402 13.01 -12.00 -2.23
C GLY A 402 11.76 -11.33 -2.79
N ILE A 403 11.84 -10.01 -2.94
CA ILE A 403 10.75 -9.13 -3.38
C ILE A 403 10.04 -9.63 -4.66
N PRO A 404 10.73 -10.15 -5.70
CA PRO A 404 10.08 -10.64 -6.92
C PRO A 404 9.12 -11.81 -6.72
N MET A 405 9.23 -12.52 -5.59
CA MET A 405 8.36 -13.65 -5.24
C MET A 405 7.11 -13.20 -4.49
N LYS A 406 7.03 -11.94 -4.06
CA LYS A 406 5.85 -11.40 -3.37
C LYS A 406 4.79 -10.96 -4.38
N GLN A 407 3.52 -11.17 -4.05
CA GLN A 407 2.41 -10.76 -4.90
C GLN A 407 2.23 -9.23 -4.90
N SER A 408 1.86 -8.67 -6.06
CA SER A 408 1.53 -7.24 -6.18
C SER A 408 0.18 -6.96 -5.53
N ASN A 409 0.12 -6.00 -4.61
CA ASN A 409 -1.10 -5.66 -3.87
C ASN A 409 -2.09 -4.85 -4.70
N PHE A 410 -1.58 -4.05 -5.63
CA PHE A 410 -2.36 -3.31 -6.61
C PHE A 410 -2.07 -3.81 -8.02
N ARG A 411 -3.09 -3.73 -8.88
CA ARG A 411 -2.96 -4.00 -10.31
C ARG A 411 -3.21 -2.71 -11.07
N CYS A 412 -2.31 -2.46 -12.01
CA CYS A 412 -2.64 -1.79 -13.24
C CYS A 412 -3.36 -2.85 -14.12
#